data_AF-A0A8X7N0S9-F1
#
_entry.id   AF-A0A8X7N0S9-F1
#
_cell.length_a   1.000
_cell.length_b   1.000
_cell.length_c   1.000
_cell.angle_alpha   90.00
_cell.angle_beta   90.00
_cell.angle_gamma   90.00
#
_symmetry.space_group_name_H-M   'P 1'
#
loop_
_entity.id
_entity.type
_entity.pdbx_description
1 polymer ?
#
loop_
_entity_poly.entity_id
_entity_poly.type
_entity_poly.pdbx_seq_one_letter_code
_entity_poly.pdbx_strand_id
1 'polypeptide(L)'
;MSSSSFSSLRIQRDPAFPHAKLPTRGSAAAAGYDLYAAEDVLLPGGNGRKVVPTGIKLAVPEGCYGRVAPRSGLASKHGIDVGAGVIDADYRGLLGVLLFNFGDADFQIKAGDRIAQLVLEQIRTPDVAEVENLEETDRGAGGFGSTGGFGINDAAAAAAATAAAALGAPSPKKRRTEDAEGNGLPANGV
;
A
#
# COMPACT_ATOMS: atom_id res chain seq x y z
N MET A 1 12.98 24.09 -12.89
CA MET A 1 12.31 22.83 -12.51
C MET A 1 12.48 21.86 -13.66
N SER A 2 13.37 20.87 -13.51
CA SER A 2 13.70 19.97 -14.62
C SER A 2 12.53 19.02 -14.87
N SER A 3 11.89 19.17 -16.03
CA SER A 3 11.01 18.17 -16.62
C SER A 3 11.83 16.92 -16.94
N SER A 4 12.07 16.08 -15.93
CA SER A 4 12.63 14.75 -16.17
C SER A 4 11.55 13.89 -16.81
N SER A 5 11.65 13.74 -18.13
CA SER A 5 10.88 12.79 -18.95
C SER A 5 11.06 11.38 -18.38
N PHE A 6 10.02 10.82 -17.77
CA PHE A 6 9.99 9.43 -17.33
C PHE A 6 9.71 8.52 -18.53
N SER A 7 10.71 8.30 -19.39
CA SER A 7 10.54 7.49 -20.59
C SER A 7 10.56 5.97 -20.31
N SER A 8 11.05 5.52 -19.15
CA SER A 8 11.18 4.09 -18.84
C SER A 8 11.23 3.78 -17.33
N LEU A 9 10.69 2.61 -16.96
CA LEU A 9 10.86 2.01 -15.64
C LEU A 9 12.25 1.35 -15.56
N ARG A 10 13.09 1.79 -14.61
CA ARG A 10 14.46 1.28 -14.45
C ARG A 10 14.47 -0.01 -13.64
N ILE A 11 15.00 -1.08 -14.23
CA ILE A 11 15.10 -2.42 -13.64
C ILE A 11 16.55 -2.90 -13.72
N GLN A 12 17.03 -3.53 -12.65
CA GLN A 12 18.29 -4.26 -12.61
C GLN A 12 18.00 -5.73 -12.29
N ARG A 13 18.52 -6.66 -13.11
CA ARG A 13 18.52 -8.08 -12.76
C ARG A 13 19.62 -8.36 -11.75
N ASP A 14 19.31 -9.14 -10.71
CA ASP A 14 20.30 -9.54 -9.73
C ASP A 14 21.08 -10.78 -10.25
N PRO A 15 22.42 -10.74 -10.28
CA PRO A 15 23.24 -11.86 -10.79
C PRO A 15 23.04 -13.18 -10.05
N ALA A 16 22.54 -13.16 -8.80
CA ALA A 16 22.23 -14.38 -8.06
C ALA A 16 21.04 -15.16 -8.66
N PHE A 17 20.25 -14.53 -9.54
CA PHE A 17 19.09 -15.11 -10.20
C PHE A 17 19.27 -15.11 -11.72
N PRO A 18 20.05 -16.06 -12.29
CA PRO A 18 20.39 -16.07 -13.71
C PRO A 18 19.16 -16.20 -14.64
N HIS A 19 18.05 -16.70 -14.12
CA HIS A 19 16.79 -16.87 -14.84
C HIS A 19 15.79 -15.72 -14.62
N ALA A 20 16.19 -14.66 -13.92
CA ALA A 20 15.35 -13.48 -13.72
C ALA A 20 14.93 -12.86 -15.06
N LYS A 21 13.64 -12.54 -15.17
CA LYS A 21 13.05 -11.93 -16.37
C LYS A 21 12.71 -10.47 -16.10
N LEU A 22 12.89 -9.62 -17.11
CA LEU A 22 12.39 -8.25 -17.05
C LEU A 22 10.86 -8.25 -17.08
N PRO A 23 10.19 -7.39 -16.30
CA PRO A 23 8.74 -7.27 -16.34
C PRO A 23 8.24 -6.89 -17.73
N THR A 24 7.08 -7.41 -18.13
CA THR A 24 6.48 -7.10 -19.45
C THR A 24 5.04 -6.69 -19.33
N ARG A 25 4.53 -5.93 -20.29
CA ARG A 25 3.10 -5.61 -20.35
C ARG A 25 2.39 -6.59 -21.26
N GLY A 26 1.25 -7.12 -20.80
CA GLY A 26 0.45 -8.07 -21.58
C GLY A 26 -0.25 -7.45 -22.79
N SER A 27 -0.40 -6.12 -22.83
CA SER A 27 -0.93 -5.38 -23.97
C SER A 27 -0.46 -3.92 -23.93
N ALA A 28 -0.68 -3.19 -25.03
CA ALA A 28 -0.33 -1.76 -25.11
C ALA A 28 -1.08 -0.87 -24.11
N ALA A 29 -2.20 -1.34 -23.55
CA ALA A 29 -3.02 -0.65 -22.55
C ALA A 29 -3.03 -1.34 -21.17
N ALA A 30 -2.29 -2.44 -20.99
CA ALA A 30 -2.20 -3.13 -19.70
C ALA A 30 -1.69 -2.17 -18.61
N ALA A 31 -2.40 -2.10 -17.48
CA ALA A 31 -2.05 -1.22 -16.37
C ALA A 31 -0.75 -1.65 -15.67
N GLY A 32 -0.55 -2.97 -15.53
CA GLY A 32 0.58 -3.55 -14.83
C GLY A 32 1.62 -4.20 -15.74
N TYR A 33 2.83 -4.33 -15.19
CA TYR A 33 3.91 -5.15 -15.74
C TYR A 33 3.90 -6.52 -15.05
N ASP A 34 3.68 -7.60 -15.80
CA ASP A 34 3.77 -8.97 -15.30
C ASP A 34 5.14 -9.19 -14.62
N LEU A 35 5.11 -9.68 -13.39
CA LEU A 35 6.28 -10.07 -12.59
C LEU A 35 6.45 -11.58 -12.65
N TYR A 36 7.70 -12.02 -12.76
CA TYR A 36 8.04 -13.42 -12.96
C TYR A 36 8.70 -14.01 -11.72
N ALA A 37 8.40 -15.26 -11.40
CA ALA A 37 9.17 -16.02 -10.42
C ALA A 37 10.59 -16.27 -10.93
N ALA A 38 11.60 -16.09 -10.09
CA ALA A 38 12.99 -16.36 -10.44
C ALA A 38 13.39 -17.83 -10.26
N GLU A 39 12.64 -18.59 -9.45
CA GLU A 39 12.92 -19.97 -9.09
C GLU A 39 11.63 -20.78 -8.88
N ASP A 40 11.77 -22.10 -8.80
CA ASP A 40 10.67 -23.00 -8.48
C ASP A 40 10.26 -22.85 -7.01
N VAL A 41 8.96 -22.65 -6.75
CA VAL A 41 8.42 -22.49 -5.41
C VAL A 41 7.16 -23.34 -5.24
N LEU A 42 7.13 -24.15 -4.18
CA LEU A 42 5.89 -24.73 -3.67
C LEU A 42 5.25 -23.74 -2.69
N LEU A 43 4.05 -23.27 -3.02
CA LEU A 43 3.21 -22.43 -2.17
C LEU A 43 2.16 -23.31 -1.47
N PRO A 44 2.25 -23.49 -0.14
CA PRO A 44 1.35 -24.42 0.57
C PRO A 44 -0.12 -24.04 0.42
N GLY A 45 -1.00 -25.03 0.33
CA GLY A 45 -2.45 -24.86 0.44
C GLY A 45 -2.90 -24.58 1.88
N GLY A 46 -4.20 -24.40 2.08
CA GLY A 46 -4.81 -24.21 3.40
C GLY A 46 -4.43 -22.89 4.07
N ASN A 47 -4.54 -21.77 3.35
CA ASN A 47 -4.11 -20.43 3.78
C ASN A 47 -2.58 -20.28 3.92
N GLY A 48 -1.82 -21.05 3.15
CA GLY A 48 -0.37 -20.92 3.08
C GLY A 48 0.06 -19.57 2.47
N ARG A 49 1.29 -19.15 2.81
CA ARG A 49 1.90 -17.93 2.26
C ARG A 49 3.37 -18.12 2.00
N LYS A 50 3.90 -17.45 0.97
CA LYS A 50 5.33 -17.47 0.66
C LYS A 50 5.74 -16.21 -0.08
N VAL A 51 6.95 -15.74 0.22
CA VAL A 51 7.61 -14.71 -0.60
C VAL A 51 8.31 -15.41 -1.75
N VAL A 52 7.90 -15.10 -2.97
CA VAL A 52 8.50 -15.63 -4.20
C VAL A 52 9.47 -14.58 -4.76
N PRO A 53 10.77 -14.88 -4.91
CA PRO A 53 11.72 -13.92 -5.43
C PRO A 53 11.48 -13.68 -6.93
N THR A 54 11.63 -12.43 -7.36
CA THR A 54 11.54 -12.05 -8.77
C THR A 54 12.90 -11.96 -9.46
N GLY A 55 13.99 -11.92 -8.67
CA GLY A 55 15.34 -11.78 -9.20
C GLY A 55 15.66 -10.38 -9.76
N ILE A 56 14.80 -9.39 -9.50
CA ILE A 56 14.98 -8.01 -9.97
C ILE A 56 14.99 -7.00 -8.82
N LYS A 57 15.68 -5.89 -9.06
CA LYS A 57 15.61 -4.63 -8.31
C LYS A 57 15.02 -3.58 -9.23
N LEU A 58 14.34 -2.59 -8.68
CA LEU A 58 13.73 -1.53 -9.47
C LEU A 58 13.92 -0.16 -8.86
N ALA A 59 13.75 0.87 -9.68
CA ALA A 59 13.56 2.23 -9.22
C ALA A 59 12.24 2.76 -9.76
N VAL A 60 11.25 2.85 -8.87
CA VAL A 60 9.94 3.43 -9.17
C VAL A 60 10.11 4.95 -9.38
N PRO A 61 9.40 5.55 -10.35
CA PRO A 61 9.39 7.00 -10.55
C PRO A 61 8.94 7.77 -9.30
N GLU A 62 9.54 8.93 -9.06
CA GLU A 62 9.09 9.85 -8.00
C GLU A 62 7.64 10.28 -8.23
N GLY A 63 6.87 10.45 -7.15
CA GLY A 63 5.43 10.72 -7.22
C GLY A 63 4.58 9.48 -7.52
N CYS A 64 5.19 8.30 -7.62
CA CYS A 64 4.50 7.02 -7.68
C CYS A 64 5.01 6.08 -6.58
N TYR A 65 4.22 5.06 -6.27
CA TYR A 65 4.71 3.83 -5.67
C TYR A 65 4.43 2.66 -6.61
N GLY A 66 5.15 1.56 -6.42
CA GLY A 66 4.88 0.31 -7.12
C GLY A 66 3.89 -0.52 -6.33
N ARG A 67 2.68 -0.74 -6.84
CA ARG A 67 1.75 -1.73 -6.27
C ARG A 67 1.95 -3.09 -6.91
N VAL A 68 2.32 -4.09 -6.12
CA VAL A 68 2.25 -5.49 -6.52
C VAL A 68 0.80 -5.95 -6.40
N ALA A 69 0.18 -6.28 -7.52
CA ALA A 69 -1.23 -6.61 -7.64
C ALA A 69 -1.42 -8.07 -8.09
N PRO A 70 -2.52 -8.72 -7.67
CA PRO A 70 -2.82 -10.08 -8.11
C PRO A 70 -3.15 -10.12 -9.61
N ARG A 71 -2.91 -11.29 -10.23
CA ARG A 71 -3.35 -11.59 -11.60
C ARG A 71 -4.70 -12.29 -11.52
N SER A 72 -5.70 -11.78 -12.23
CA SER A 72 -7.09 -12.26 -12.15
C SER A 72 -7.25 -13.76 -12.43
N GLY A 73 -6.47 -14.31 -13.36
CA GLY A 73 -6.47 -15.75 -13.65
C GLY A 73 -5.96 -16.61 -12.50
N LEU A 74 -4.97 -16.14 -11.73
CA LEU A 74 -4.46 -16.85 -10.56
C LEU A 74 -5.43 -16.77 -9.38
N ALA A 75 -6.02 -15.58 -9.16
CA ALA A 75 -7.02 -15.38 -8.12
C ALA A 75 -8.27 -16.25 -8.35
N SER A 76 -8.86 -16.17 -9.55
CA SER A 76 -10.14 -16.85 -9.84
C SER A 76 -10.03 -18.37 -10.00
N LYS A 77 -8.91 -18.90 -10.51
CA LYS A 77 -8.77 -20.34 -10.82
C LYS A 77 -8.03 -21.12 -9.74
N HIS A 78 -7.19 -20.45 -8.96
CA HIS A 78 -6.28 -21.09 -8.02
C HIS A 78 -6.36 -20.50 -6.61
N GLY A 79 -7.20 -19.49 -6.36
CA GLY A 79 -7.31 -18.86 -5.04
C GLY A 79 -6.03 -18.14 -4.60
N ILE A 80 -5.22 -17.69 -5.55
CA ILE A 80 -3.94 -17.02 -5.27
C ILE A 80 -4.12 -15.51 -5.21
N ASP A 81 -3.73 -14.92 -4.09
CA ASP A 81 -3.77 -13.48 -3.88
C ASP A 81 -2.38 -12.92 -3.52
N VAL A 82 -2.24 -11.61 -3.56
CA VAL A 82 -1.03 -10.87 -3.22
C VAL A 82 -1.26 -10.06 -1.96
N GLY A 83 -0.33 -10.12 -1.00
CA GLY A 83 -0.32 -9.19 0.13
C GLY A 83 0.88 -8.28 0.19
N ALA A 84 0.89 -7.42 1.21
CA ALA A 84 1.81 -6.28 1.35
C ALA A 84 1.74 -5.39 0.10
N GLY A 85 2.64 -5.62 -0.86
CA GLY A 85 2.51 -5.10 -2.21
C GLY A 85 2.78 -3.59 -2.38
N VAL A 86 3.25 -2.88 -1.35
CA VAL A 86 3.69 -1.49 -1.46
C VAL A 86 5.21 -1.46 -1.66
N ILE A 87 5.67 -0.99 -2.83
CA ILE A 87 7.08 -0.82 -3.16
C ILE A 87 7.39 0.67 -3.26
N ASP A 88 8.17 1.17 -2.31
CA ASP A 88 8.52 2.59 -2.19
C ASP A 88 9.45 3.06 -3.32
N ALA A 89 9.39 4.37 -3.62
CA ALA A 89 10.19 4.97 -4.69
C ALA A 89 11.70 4.94 -4.43
N ASP A 90 12.11 4.89 -3.17
CA ASP A 90 13.50 4.82 -2.72
C ASP A 90 13.99 3.38 -2.47
N TYR A 91 13.11 2.36 -2.58
CA TYR A 91 13.50 0.97 -2.42
C TYR A 91 14.42 0.49 -3.55
N ARG A 92 15.57 -0.10 -3.20
CA ARG A 92 16.55 -0.68 -4.15
C ARG A 92 16.90 -2.13 -3.86
N GLY A 93 16.18 -2.75 -2.93
CA GLY A 93 16.35 -4.16 -2.59
C GLY A 93 15.77 -5.10 -3.65
N LEU A 94 15.93 -6.40 -3.40
CA LEU A 94 15.39 -7.45 -4.26
C LEU A 94 13.86 -7.50 -4.11
N LEU A 95 13.13 -7.35 -5.22
CA LEU A 95 11.68 -7.44 -5.21
C LEU A 95 11.23 -8.89 -4.96
N GLY A 96 10.50 -9.09 -3.87
CA GLY A 96 9.77 -10.33 -3.59
C GLY A 96 8.26 -10.12 -3.73
N VAL A 97 7.54 -11.16 -4.14
CA VAL A 97 6.07 -11.17 -4.20
C VAL A 97 5.55 -12.05 -3.07
N LEU A 98 4.87 -11.45 -2.09
CA LEU A 98 4.16 -12.20 -1.05
C LEU A 98 2.85 -12.74 -1.63
N LEU A 99 2.79 -14.05 -1.83
CA LEU A 99 1.58 -14.73 -2.28
C LEU A 99 0.88 -15.42 -1.11
N PHE A 100 -0.44 -15.36 -1.13
CA PHE A 100 -1.35 -16.18 -0.32
C PHE A 100 -2.02 -17.22 -1.20
N ASN A 101 -2.20 -18.42 -0.67
CA ASN A 101 -3.00 -19.47 -1.30
C ASN A 101 -4.20 -19.80 -0.41
N PHE A 102 -5.36 -19.33 -0.83
CA PHE A 102 -6.64 -19.59 -0.16
C PHE A 102 -7.29 -20.90 -0.62
N GLY A 103 -6.68 -21.63 -1.57
CA GLY A 103 -7.10 -22.97 -1.94
C GLY A 103 -6.57 -24.02 -0.97
N ASP A 104 -7.21 -25.20 -0.94
CA ASP A 104 -6.80 -26.30 -0.06
C ASP A 104 -5.57 -27.06 -0.58
N ALA A 105 -5.31 -27.01 -1.88
CA ALA A 105 -4.19 -27.71 -2.52
C ALA A 105 -2.94 -26.83 -2.61
N ASP A 106 -1.77 -27.46 -2.51
CA ASP A 106 -0.49 -26.81 -2.79
C ASP A 106 -0.44 -26.31 -4.24
N PHE A 107 0.09 -25.10 -4.43
CA PHE A 107 0.25 -24.48 -5.73
C PHE A 107 1.72 -24.48 -6.14
N GLN A 108 2.03 -25.14 -7.27
CA GLN A 108 3.39 -25.21 -7.80
C GLN A 108 3.66 -24.03 -8.74
N ILE A 109 4.64 -23.21 -8.38
CA ILE A 109 5.14 -22.09 -9.17
C ILE A 109 6.46 -22.51 -9.80
N LYS A 110 6.59 -22.36 -11.12
CA LYS A 110 7.83 -22.63 -11.85
C LYS A 110 8.62 -21.37 -12.11
N ALA A 111 9.95 -21.51 -12.17
CA ALA A 111 10.81 -20.41 -12.59
C ALA A 111 10.35 -19.85 -13.94
N GLY A 112 10.14 -18.54 -14.00
CA GLY A 112 9.66 -17.84 -15.18
C GLY A 112 8.13 -17.79 -15.34
N ASP A 113 7.34 -18.32 -14.40
CA ASP A 113 5.90 -18.12 -14.34
C ASP A 113 5.56 -16.68 -13.96
N ARG A 114 4.44 -16.18 -14.49
CA ARG A 114 3.92 -14.85 -14.17
C ARG A 114 3.04 -14.92 -12.92
N ILE A 115 3.54 -14.39 -11.80
CA ILE A 115 2.96 -14.60 -10.47
C ILE A 115 2.17 -13.41 -9.93
N ALA A 116 2.50 -12.21 -10.39
CA ALA A 116 1.84 -10.96 -10.00
C ALA A 116 2.02 -9.93 -11.11
N GLN A 117 1.51 -8.71 -10.92
CA GLN A 117 1.80 -7.58 -11.80
C GLN A 117 2.14 -6.34 -10.99
N LEU A 118 3.10 -5.55 -11.44
CA LEU A 118 3.48 -4.27 -10.85
C LEU A 118 2.68 -3.15 -11.53
N VAL A 119 1.86 -2.42 -10.78
CA VAL A 119 1.17 -1.21 -11.24
C VAL A 119 1.90 0.00 -10.66
N LEU A 120 2.20 1.00 -11.49
CA LEU A 120 2.77 2.26 -11.01
C LEU A 120 1.62 3.21 -10.68
N GLU A 121 1.36 3.40 -9.39
CA GLU A 121 0.25 4.22 -8.93
C GLU A 121 0.73 5.58 -8.48
N GLN A 122 0.12 6.64 -9.04
CA GLN A 122 0.42 8.01 -8.68
C GLN A 122 -0.07 8.30 -7.27
N ILE A 123 0.76 8.97 -6.48
CA ILE A 123 0.47 9.33 -5.09
C ILE A 123 0.79 10.79 -4.82
N ARG A 124 0.24 11.28 -3.71
CA ARG A 124 0.65 12.54 -3.08
C ARG A 124 1.15 12.22 -1.68
N THR A 125 2.23 12.88 -1.28
CA THR A 125 2.84 12.74 0.04
C THR A 125 2.94 14.13 0.70
N PRO A 126 1.82 14.78 1.03
CA PRO A 126 1.83 16.07 1.72
C PRO A 126 2.32 15.91 3.17
N ASP A 127 2.76 17.00 3.77
CA ASP A 127 3.04 17.04 5.20
C ASP A 127 1.76 16.84 6.02
N VAL A 128 1.88 16.16 7.16
CA VAL A 128 0.76 15.96 8.08
C VAL A 128 0.58 17.20 8.95
N ALA A 129 -0.63 17.75 8.99
CA ALA A 129 -1.02 18.87 9.85
C ALA A 129 -2.17 18.48 10.78
N GLU A 130 -1.98 18.66 12.09
CA GLU A 130 -3.02 18.45 13.10
C GLU A 130 -3.95 19.68 13.17
N VAL A 131 -5.28 19.45 13.23
CA VAL A 131 -6.31 20.51 13.29
C VAL A 131 -7.34 20.19 14.37
N GLU A 132 -8.01 21.22 14.90
CA GLU A 132 -9.02 21.02 15.95
C GLU A 132 -10.29 20.34 15.43
N ASN A 133 -10.72 20.66 14.21
CA ASN A 133 -11.92 20.10 13.59
C ASN A 133 -11.71 19.90 12.09
N LEU A 134 -12.38 18.89 11.52
CA LEU A 134 -12.50 18.67 10.08
C LEU A 134 -13.82 19.23 9.55
N GLU A 135 -13.87 19.52 8.25
CA GLU A 135 -15.08 19.98 7.57
C GLU A 135 -16.16 18.88 7.52
N GLU A 136 -17.43 19.25 7.61
CA GLU A 136 -18.53 18.32 7.40
C GLU A 136 -18.66 17.95 5.92
N THR A 137 -19.03 16.69 5.65
CA THR A 137 -19.27 16.19 4.29
C THR A 137 -20.56 15.39 4.26
N ASP A 138 -21.17 15.22 3.08
CA ASP A 138 -22.37 14.40 2.90
C ASP A 138 -22.23 12.96 3.43
N ARG A 139 -21.00 12.41 3.41
CA ARG A 139 -20.72 11.07 3.95
C ARG A 139 -20.58 11.06 5.47
N GLY A 140 -20.11 12.16 6.07
CA GLY A 140 -19.86 12.28 7.51
C GLY A 140 -19.04 11.12 8.07
N ALA A 141 -19.50 10.55 9.18
CA ALA A 141 -18.88 9.39 9.84
C ALA A 141 -19.27 8.01 9.23
N GLY A 142 -19.98 7.98 8.09
CA GLY A 142 -20.46 6.75 7.46
C GLY A 142 -19.35 5.89 6.82
N GLY A 143 -19.15 4.67 7.31
CA GLY A 143 -18.18 3.69 6.79
C GLY A 143 -18.66 2.24 6.94
N PHE A 144 -17.82 1.26 6.55
CA PHE A 144 -18.06 -0.18 6.81
C PHE A 144 -19.42 -0.72 6.35
N GLY A 145 -19.85 -0.35 5.14
CA GLY A 145 -21.14 -0.79 4.61
C GLY A 145 -22.32 0.10 5.01
N SER A 146 -22.08 1.33 5.46
CA SER A 146 -23.13 2.32 5.79
C SER A 146 -24.10 2.63 4.64
N THR A 147 -23.75 2.30 3.40
CA THR A 147 -24.61 2.43 2.21
C THR A 147 -25.45 1.17 1.92
N GLY A 148 -25.33 0.12 2.73
CA GLY A 148 -26.01 -1.16 2.54
C GLY A 148 -25.47 -2.00 1.37
N GLY A 149 -26.29 -2.94 0.89
CA GLY A 149 -25.98 -3.78 -0.29
C GLY A 149 -25.73 -5.26 0.00
N PHE A 150 -25.60 -5.66 1.27
CA PHE A 150 -25.41 -7.05 1.69
C PHE A 150 -26.20 -7.29 2.98
N GLY A 151 -26.85 -8.45 3.13
CA GLY A 151 -27.85 -8.76 4.17
C GLY A 151 -27.41 -8.48 5.61
N ILE A 152 -27.60 -7.24 6.06
CA ILE A 152 -27.49 -6.82 7.45
C ILE A 152 -28.79 -7.18 8.15
N ASN A 153 -28.74 -8.14 9.08
CA ASN A 153 -29.73 -8.19 10.14
C ASN A 153 -29.58 -6.89 10.95
N ASP A 154 -30.68 -6.15 11.12
CA ASP A 154 -30.75 -4.78 11.65
C ASP A 154 -29.96 -4.52 12.96
N ALA A 155 -29.67 -5.57 13.73
CA ALA A 155 -28.87 -5.49 14.96
C ALA A 155 -27.39 -5.10 14.75
N ALA A 156 -26.77 -5.49 13.63
CA ALA A 156 -25.35 -5.23 13.39
C ALA A 156 -25.08 -3.78 12.91
N ALA A 157 -26.01 -3.20 12.14
CA ALA A 157 -25.92 -1.82 11.67
C ALA A 157 -26.00 -0.81 12.84
N ALA A 158 -26.85 -1.07 13.83
CA ALA A 158 -27.00 -0.23 15.02
C ALA A 158 -25.73 -0.22 15.91
N ALA A 159 -25.04 -1.36 16.02
CA ALA A 159 -23.81 -1.47 16.81
C ALA A 159 -22.65 -0.66 16.21
N ALA A 160 -22.48 -0.69 14.88
CA ALA A 160 -21.45 0.07 14.17
C ALA A 160 -21.67 1.60 14.29
N ALA A 161 -22.92 2.05 14.19
CA ALA A 161 -23.27 3.47 14.36
C ALA A 161 -23.02 3.96 15.80
N THR A 162 -23.30 3.11 16.80
CA THR A 162 -23.08 3.45 18.21
C THR A 162 -21.59 3.54 18.56
N ALA A 163 -20.76 2.65 18.00
CA ALA A 163 -19.31 2.69 18.21
C ALA A 163 -18.66 3.95 17.61
N ALA A 164 -19.13 4.40 16.44
CA ALA A 164 -18.66 5.64 15.82
C ALA A 164 -19.03 6.89 16.65
N ALA A 165 -20.21 6.91 17.29
CA ALA A 165 -20.65 8.01 18.15
C ALA A 165 -19.95 8.02 19.53
N ALA A 166 -19.55 6.86 20.05
CA ALA A 166 -18.92 6.73 21.36
C ALA A 166 -17.45 7.22 21.42
N LEU A 167 -16.79 7.41 20.27
CA LEU A 167 -15.43 7.96 20.17
C LEU A 167 -15.41 9.50 20.18
N GLY A 168 -16.42 10.15 20.79
CA GLY A 168 -16.57 11.60 20.88
C GLY A 168 -15.27 12.35 21.21
N ALA A 169 -15.11 13.51 20.57
CA ALA A 169 -13.93 14.35 20.61
C ALA A 169 -13.34 14.50 22.04
N PRO A 170 -12.00 14.41 22.21
CA PRO A 170 -11.39 14.60 23.51
C PRO A 170 -11.72 16.00 24.04
N SER A 171 -12.20 16.06 25.29
CA SER A 171 -12.53 17.33 25.95
C SER A 171 -11.31 18.26 25.96
N PRO A 172 -11.46 19.57 25.68
CA PRO A 172 -10.35 20.50 25.71
C PRO A 172 -9.77 20.56 27.12
N LYS A 173 -8.51 20.13 27.29
CA LYS A 173 -7.75 20.37 28.52
C LYS A 173 -7.66 21.88 28.71
N LYS A 174 -8.25 22.40 29.79
CA LYS A 174 -8.05 23.80 30.23
C LYS A 174 -6.55 24.09 30.30
N ARG A 175 -6.05 24.93 29.40
CA ARG A 175 -4.76 25.58 29.56
C ARG A 175 -4.83 26.44 30.82
N ARG A 176 -3.97 26.14 31.81
CA ARG A 176 -3.67 27.09 32.89
C ARG A 176 -3.02 28.30 32.23
N THR A 177 -3.69 29.44 32.33
CA THR A 177 -3.10 30.75 32.13
C THR A 177 -2.16 31.02 33.31
N GLU A 178 -0.87 31.11 33.05
CA GLU A 178 0.05 31.87 33.90
C GLU A 178 0.29 33.19 33.15
N ASP A 179 -0.34 34.25 33.65
CA ASP A 179 -0.18 35.60 33.16
C ASP A 179 1.14 36.21 33.63
N ALA A 180 1.61 37.11 32.77
CA ALA A 180 2.87 37.84 32.76
C ALA A 180 3.14 38.77 33.96
N GLU A 181 4.42 38.92 34.30
CA GLU A 181 5.10 40.19 34.64
C GLU A 181 6.55 40.06 34.14
N GLY A 182 7.22 40.98 33.42
CA GLY A 182 7.01 42.42 33.31
C GLY A 182 8.12 43.20 34.03
N ASN A 183 9.37 43.14 33.55
CA ASN A 183 10.45 44.13 33.80
C ASN A 183 11.68 43.69 33.00
N GLY A 184 12.36 44.48 32.18
CA GLY A 184 12.74 45.88 32.32
C GLY A 184 14.25 45.91 32.02
N LEU A 185 14.64 46.39 30.84
CA LEU A 185 16.03 46.65 30.47
C LEU A 185 16.66 47.65 31.46
N PRO A 186 17.98 47.59 31.68
CA PRO A 186 18.78 48.66 31.09
C PRO A 186 20.12 48.23 30.49
N ALA A 187 20.64 49.15 29.68
CA ALA A 187 21.93 49.15 29.02
C ALA A 187 23.14 49.37 29.95
N ASN A 188 24.33 49.13 29.37
CA ASN A 188 25.73 49.42 29.74
C ASN A 188 26.54 48.10 29.82
N GLY A 189 27.64 47.87 29.12
CA GLY A 189 28.63 48.76 28.51
C GLY A 189 30.00 48.43 29.11
N VAL A 190 30.82 47.63 28.41
CA VAL A 190 32.29 47.70 28.19
C VAL A 190 32.58 46.80 26.98
#